data_AF-A0A3R8M3N9-F1
#
_entry.id   AF-A0A3R8M3N9-F1
#
_cell.length_a   1.000
_cell.length_b   1.000
_cell.length_c   1.000
_cell.angle_alpha   90.00
_cell.angle_beta   90.00
_cell.angle_gamma   90.00
#
_symmetry.space_group_name_H-M   'P 1'
#
loop_
_entity.id
_entity.type
_entity.pdbx_description
1 polymer ?
#
loop_
_entity_poly.entity_id
_entity_poly.type
_entity_poly.pdbx_seq_one_letter_code
_entity_poly.pdbx_strand_id
1 'polypeptide(L)'
;MGENIGETAEKAERQSIQPLQDEGSKGALTGVKLSEGKRLDGWEITYVQSEDAVSLANTYQPGGIKVVHTEDRHYLRNTEQYFGVFEQYAKRQISEDEFTAYSAAFGSKIRTTLHTDRSTVGGLNALVNEMKENISKGIANTPDNLKTKLFAGGIEVTWKELMNMQKTGEYIDNFLDAGGSGTYNTYANIGIARAYVHKSGLGLTEDQVKVLSEAVEKKIDRKLENSKLLLDLAAADKQNPMWEGYYIGGTRTQPVASNTKMISEITEAFSKIDPNDKSTYDAAVERFQEIMRPWEETFAGYVARQEPGYASSYVYEKERNSKAGFQAIWNGTY
;
A
#
# COMPACT_ATOMS: atom_id res chain seq x y z
N MET A 1 -68.84 -6.07 -30.22
CA MET A 1 -67.71 -6.00 -31.18
C MET A 1 -67.15 -4.60 -31.11
N GLY A 2 -65.84 -4.46 -31.33
CA GLY A 2 -64.96 -3.35 -30.89
C GLY A 2 -65.34 -1.95 -31.37
N GLU A 3 -64.64 -0.89 -31.00
CA GLU A 3 -63.35 -0.77 -30.32
C GLU A 3 -63.31 0.66 -29.75
N ASN A 4 -62.79 0.83 -28.54
CA ASN A 4 -62.68 2.10 -27.84
C ASN A 4 -61.17 2.36 -27.69
N ILE A 5 -60.59 3.24 -28.51
CA ILE A 5 -59.20 3.68 -28.34
C ILE A 5 -59.26 5.02 -27.61
N GLY A 6 -59.28 4.90 -26.28
CA GLY A 6 -59.29 6.03 -25.36
C GLY A 6 -57.90 6.59 -25.13
N GLU A 7 -57.91 7.88 -24.81
CA GLU A 7 -56.94 8.55 -23.96
C GLU A 7 -56.52 7.65 -22.78
N THR A 8 -55.23 7.38 -22.65
CA THR A 8 -54.59 7.04 -21.38
C THR A 8 -53.33 7.89 -21.28
N ALA A 9 -53.49 9.11 -20.78
CA ALA A 9 -53.31 9.43 -19.36
C ALA A 9 -51.82 9.37 -18.95
N GLU A 10 -51.20 10.56 -19.04
CA GLU A 10 -50.26 11.08 -18.06
C GLU A 10 -50.57 10.56 -16.64
N LYS A 11 -49.91 9.47 -16.23
CA LYS A 11 -49.70 9.03 -14.83
C LYS A 11 -48.94 7.71 -14.84
N ALA A 12 -47.68 7.74 -15.26
CA ALA A 12 -46.70 6.80 -14.74
C ALA A 12 -46.00 7.53 -13.59
N GLU A 13 -46.40 7.19 -12.37
CA GLU A 13 -45.97 7.77 -11.11
C GLU A 13 -44.45 7.97 -11.05
N ARG A 14 -44.05 9.17 -10.59
CA ARG A 14 -42.83 9.36 -9.80
C ARG A 14 -42.85 8.35 -8.65
N GLN A 15 -42.29 7.17 -8.84
CA GLN A 15 -41.90 6.35 -7.71
C GLN A 15 -40.70 7.04 -7.05
N SER A 16 -40.99 7.72 -5.94
CA SER A 16 -40.01 8.03 -4.90
C SER A 16 -39.20 6.76 -4.64
N ILE A 17 -37.93 6.74 -5.03
CA ILE A 17 -36.99 5.68 -4.65
C ILE A 17 -36.88 5.76 -3.13
N GLN A 18 -37.61 4.90 -2.42
CA GLN A 18 -37.35 4.70 -1.01
C GLN A 18 -35.89 4.24 -0.85
N PRO A 19 -35.17 4.67 0.20
CA PRO A 19 -33.89 4.07 0.50
C PRO A 19 -34.13 2.56 0.59
N LEU A 20 -33.38 1.78 -0.19
CA LEU A 20 -33.28 0.33 -0.01
C LEU A 20 -32.58 0.10 1.34
N GLN A 21 -33.34 0.30 2.42
CA GLN A 21 -33.03 -0.27 3.71
C GLN A 21 -33.09 -1.77 3.53
N ASP A 22 -31.97 -2.35 3.89
CA ASP A 22 -31.55 -3.72 3.70
C ASP A 22 -32.41 -4.64 4.59
N GLU A 23 -33.63 -4.98 4.18
CA GLU A 23 -34.38 -6.10 4.79
C GLU A 23 -33.99 -7.46 4.18
N GLY A 24 -32.92 -7.51 3.40
CA GLY A 24 -32.52 -8.67 2.60
C GLY A 24 -31.15 -9.28 2.93
N SER A 25 -30.39 -8.76 3.88
CA SER A 25 -29.17 -9.43 4.38
C SER A 25 -29.49 -10.45 5.49
N LYS A 26 -30.45 -11.35 5.23
CA LYS A 26 -30.64 -12.57 6.03
C LYS A 26 -30.00 -13.82 5.39
N GLY A 27 -29.23 -13.67 4.31
CA GLY A 27 -28.76 -14.83 3.52
C GLY A 27 -27.26 -14.95 3.20
N ALA A 28 -26.39 -13.98 3.51
CA ALA A 28 -24.99 -14.02 3.04
C ALA A 28 -23.91 -14.18 4.12
N LEU A 29 -24.30 -14.37 5.39
CA LEU A 29 -23.41 -14.77 6.48
C LEU A 29 -24.02 -15.89 7.35
N THR A 30 -24.77 -16.82 6.75
CA THR A 30 -24.88 -18.14 7.37
C THR A 30 -23.56 -18.85 7.12
N GLY A 31 -22.63 -18.67 8.05
CA GLY A 31 -21.31 -19.28 8.01
C GLY A 31 -21.41 -20.75 7.65
N VAL A 32 -20.54 -21.19 6.75
CA VAL A 32 -20.28 -22.61 6.53
C VAL A 32 -20.06 -23.22 7.91
N LYS A 33 -20.98 -24.06 8.38
CA LYS A 33 -20.73 -24.91 9.55
C LYS A 33 -19.57 -25.80 9.17
N LEU A 34 -18.37 -25.41 9.60
CA LEU A 34 -17.19 -26.27 9.55
C LEU A 34 -17.58 -27.59 10.24
N SER A 35 -17.22 -28.72 9.63
CA SER A 35 -17.41 -30.03 10.26
C SER A 35 -16.77 -30.01 11.65
N GLU A 36 -17.31 -30.77 12.61
CA GLU A 36 -16.90 -30.75 14.02
C GLU A 36 -15.37 -30.80 14.22
N GLY A 37 -14.63 -31.53 13.37
CA GLY A 37 -13.16 -31.59 13.43
C GLY A 37 -12.40 -30.34 12.97
N LYS A 38 -13.07 -29.32 12.39
CA LYS A 38 -12.47 -28.07 11.89
C LYS A 38 -12.90 -26.82 12.69
N ARG A 39 -13.66 -26.99 13.76
CA ARG A 39 -14.08 -25.93 14.68
C ARG A 39 -13.01 -25.69 15.76
N LEU A 40 -12.41 -24.50 15.79
CA LEU A 40 -11.38 -24.10 16.77
C LEU A 40 -11.90 -24.09 18.23
N ASP A 41 -13.21 -24.00 18.39
CA ASP A 41 -13.96 -24.01 19.64
C ASP A 41 -14.22 -25.44 20.19
N GLY A 42 -13.90 -26.49 19.43
CA GLY A 42 -14.02 -27.90 19.86
C GLY A 42 -12.70 -28.60 20.17
N TRP A 43 -11.57 -27.87 20.13
CA TRP A 43 -10.26 -28.43 20.47
C TRP A 43 -10.10 -28.46 21.98
N GLU A 44 -10.29 -29.64 22.58
CA GLU A 44 -9.80 -29.89 23.93
C GLU A 44 -8.27 -29.82 23.87
N ILE A 45 -7.67 -28.78 24.46
CA ILE A 45 -6.21 -28.70 24.64
C ILE A 45 -5.83 -29.79 25.65
N THR A 46 -5.62 -30.99 25.15
CA THR A 46 -4.93 -32.03 25.90
C THR A 46 -3.45 -31.71 25.81
N TYR A 47 -2.86 -31.39 26.96
CA TYR A 47 -1.42 -31.22 27.11
C TYR A 47 -0.77 -32.60 26.90
N VAL A 48 -0.49 -32.95 25.64
CA VAL A 48 0.36 -34.08 25.32
C VAL A 48 1.79 -33.58 25.49
N GLN A 49 2.39 -33.88 26.66
CA GLN A 49 3.84 -33.90 26.74
C GLN A 49 4.33 -34.89 25.69
N SER A 50 4.95 -34.39 24.63
CA SER A 50 5.64 -35.20 23.64
C SER A 50 6.75 -35.96 24.37
N GLU A 51 6.54 -37.26 24.51
CA GLU A 51 7.61 -38.23 24.72
C GLU A 51 8.24 -38.48 23.34
N ASP A 52 9.56 -38.30 23.27
CA ASP A 52 10.47 -38.54 22.14
C ASP A 52 10.47 -37.48 21.01
N ALA A 53 11.58 -36.82 20.66
CA ALA A 53 12.99 -37.16 20.84
C ALA A 53 13.81 -35.94 21.29
N VAL A 54 14.72 -36.22 22.21
CA VAL A 54 15.83 -35.40 22.72
C VAL A 54 16.36 -34.45 21.65
N SER A 55 16.07 -33.16 21.81
CA SER A 55 16.82 -32.09 21.16
C SER A 55 18.27 -32.19 21.63
N LEU A 56 19.15 -32.68 20.75
CA LEU A 56 20.60 -32.58 20.88
C LEU A 56 21.09 -31.15 20.59
N ALA A 57 20.29 -30.13 20.91
CA ALA A 57 20.81 -28.78 21.08
C ALA A 57 21.51 -28.76 22.45
N ASN A 58 22.84 -28.86 22.41
CA ASN A 58 23.71 -28.62 23.54
C ASN A 58 23.18 -27.47 24.40
N THR A 59 22.93 -27.79 25.66
CA THR A 59 22.59 -26.88 26.75
C THR A 59 23.47 -25.62 26.73
N TYR A 60 22.87 -24.47 26.44
CA TYR A 60 23.44 -23.12 26.53
C TYR A 60 22.29 -22.18 26.96
N GLN A 61 22.26 -21.41 28.06
CA GLN A 61 23.22 -21.04 29.11
C GLN A 61 22.48 -20.84 30.46
N PRO A 62 23.20 -20.80 31.60
CA PRO A 62 22.64 -20.35 32.88
C PRO A 62 22.40 -18.83 32.86
N GLY A 63 21.17 -18.46 32.50
CA GLY A 63 20.66 -17.10 32.46
C GLY A 63 19.33 -17.16 31.73
N GLY A 64 18.21 -16.95 32.43
CA GLY A 64 16.88 -17.17 31.88
C GLY A 64 16.65 -16.46 30.54
N ILE A 65 15.75 -17.00 29.72
CA ILE A 65 15.34 -16.37 28.46
C ILE A 65 14.73 -15.00 28.80
N LYS A 66 15.38 -13.93 28.34
CA LYS A 66 14.83 -12.57 28.45
C LYS A 66 13.88 -12.33 27.28
N VAL A 67 12.59 -12.15 27.58
CA VAL A 67 11.57 -11.78 26.60
C VAL A 67 11.32 -10.27 26.70
N VAL A 68 11.51 -9.55 25.60
CA VAL A 68 11.22 -8.12 25.50
C VAL A 68 9.96 -7.95 24.66
N HIS A 69 8.94 -7.28 25.22
CA HIS A 69 7.67 -7.03 24.53
C HIS A 69 7.73 -5.71 23.76
N THR A 70 7.36 -5.76 22.47
CA THR A 70 7.15 -4.57 21.65
C THR A 70 5.70 -4.10 21.76
N GLU A 71 5.52 -2.90 22.30
CA GLU A 71 4.24 -2.20 22.39
C GLU A 71 4.06 -1.16 21.27
N ASP A 72 2.84 -0.67 21.06
CA ASP A 72 2.50 0.33 20.04
C ASP A 72 3.36 1.60 20.09
N ARG A 73 3.74 2.06 21.30
CA ARG A 73 4.62 3.23 21.48
C ARG A 73 6.01 3.07 20.85
N HIS A 74 6.43 1.85 20.55
CA HIS A 74 7.69 1.58 19.88
C HIS A 74 7.62 1.79 18.37
N TYR A 75 6.42 1.75 17.78
CA TYR A 75 6.20 1.96 16.34
C TYR A 75 6.05 3.45 16.02
N LEU A 76 7.18 4.16 16.02
CA LEU A 76 7.20 5.59 15.71
C LEU A 76 6.67 5.88 14.31
N ARG A 77 5.94 7.00 14.15
CA ARG A 77 5.31 7.34 12.87
C ARG A 77 6.35 7.59 11.78
N ASN A 78 7.35 8.41 12.05
CA ASN A 78 8.45 8.70 11.13
C ASN A 78 9.68 7.87 11.53
N THR A 79 10.23 7.13 10.57
CA THR A 79 11.39 6.26 10.75
C THR A 79 12.67 7.04 11.14
N GLU A 80 12.76 8.33 10.85
CA GLU A 80 13.86 9.19 11.32
C GLU A 80 13.86 9.44 12.83
N GLN A 81 12.69 9.33 13.48
CA GLN A 81 12.57 9.57 14.93
C GLN A 81 13.34 8.54 15.75
N TYR A 82 13.61 7.36 15.18
CA TYR A 82 14.43 6.33 15.84
C TYR A 82 15.87 6.80 16.06
N PHE A 83 16.39 7.72 15.26
CA PHE A 83 17.71 8.31 15.49
C PHE A 83 17.79 8.95 16.89
N GLY A 84 16.77 9.74 17.24
CA GLY A 84 16.68 10.39 18.55
C GLY A 84 16.54 9.39 19.69
N VAL A 85 15.79 8.30 19.49
CA VAL A 85 15.66 7.23 20.49
C VAL A 85 16.99 6.50 20.70
N PHE A 86 17.71 6.18 19.64
CA PHE A 86 19.03 5.53 19.73
C PHE A 86 20.05 6.46 20.40
N GLU A 87 19.96 7.77 20.16
CA GLU A 87 20.75 8.76 20.87
C GLU A 87 20.38 8.86 22.36
N GLN A 88 19.10 8.79 22.72
CA GLN A 88 18.65 8.73 24.12
C GLN A 88 19.23 7.49 24.84
N TYR A 89 19.26 6.34 24.15
CA TYR A 89 19.92 5.15 24.70
C TYR A 89 21.44 5.35 24.85
N ALA A 90 22.10 5.98 23.88
CA ALA A 90 23.52 6.34 23.98
C ALA A 90 23.79 7.26 25.18
N LYS A 91 22.85 8.17 25.50
CA LYS A 91 22.86 9.05 26.68
C LYS A 91 22.43 8.37 27.97
N ARG A 92 22.12 7.06 27.96
CA ARG A 92 21.60 6.27 29.10
C ARG A 92 20.27 6.79 29.66
N GLN A 93 19.46 7.42 28.81
CA GLN A 93 18.16 7.99 29.19
C GLN A 93 17.01 6.98 29.08
N ILE A 94 17.20 5.91 28.31
CA ILE A 94 16.28 4.77 28.22
C ILE A 94 17.02 3.47 28.53
N SER A 95 16.28 2.44 28.93
CA SER A 95 16.84 1.14 29.28
C SER A 95 17.27 0.36 28.03
N GLU A 96 18.08 -0.69 28.24
CA GLU A 96 18.44 -1.64 27.19
C GLU A 96 17.22 -2.39 26.62
N ASP A 97 16.19 -2.63 27.45
CA ASP A 97 14.95 -3.27 27.02
C ASP A 97 14.13 -2.37 26.10
N GLU A 98 14.00 -1.09 26.46
CA GLU A 98 13.36 -0.09 25.60
C GLU A 98 14.12 0.04 24.27
N PHE A 99 15.45 0.12 24.32
CA PHE A 99 16.27 0.14 23.11
C PHE A 99 16.06 -1.11 22.24
N THR A 100 15.98 -2.29 22.85
CA THR A 100 15.73 -3.56 22.15
C THR A 100 14.35 -3.54 21.47
N ALA A 101 13.31 -3.06 22.16
CA ALA A 101 11.97 -2.93 21.61
C ALA A 101 11.89 -1.94 20.44
N TYR A 102 12.49 -0.74 20.58
CA TYR A 102 12.59 0.24 19.50
C TYR A 102 13.42 -0.26 18.31
N SER A 103 14.51 -1.00 18.56
CA SER A 103 15.32 -1.61 17.49
C SER A 103 14.55 -2.65 16.69
N ALA A 104 13.72 -3.46 17.37
CA ALA A 104 12.85 -4.43 16.72
C ALA A 104 11.74 -3.75 15.89
N ALA A 105 11.11 -2.70 16.43
CA ALA A 105 10.10 -1.92 15.71
C ALA A 105 10.69 -1.19 14.48
N PHE A 106 11.88 -0.60 14.62
CA PHE A 106 12.66 -0.03 13.52
C PHE A 106 12.95 -1.07 12.44
N GLY A 107 13.51 -2.22 12.82
CA GLY A 107 13.80 -3.30 11.88
C GLY A 107 12.56 -3.83 11.16
N SER A 108 11.42 -3.90 11.83
CA SER A 108 10.13 -4.27 11.22
C SER A 108 9.65 -3.27 10.16
N LYS A 109 9.85 -1.97 10.40
CA LYS A 109 9.54 -0.91 9.42
C LYS A 109 10.44 -1.00 8.20
N ILE A 110 11.76 -1.08 8.42
CA ILE A 110 12.73 -1.27 7.32
C ILE A 110 12.39 -2.53 6.52
N ARG A 111 12.07 -3.64 7.19
CA ARG A 111 11.67 -4.89 6.54
C ARG A 111 10.45 -4.71 5.65
N THR A 112 9.41 -4.05 6.15
CA THR A 112 8.17 -3.83 5.40
C THR A 112 8.42 -3.01 4.14
N THR A 113 9.20 -1.92 4.27
CA THR A 113 9.47 -1.01 3.17
C THR A 113 10.47 -1.57 2.16
N LEU A 114 11.54 -2.23 2.62
CA LEU A 114 12.57 -2.81 1.74
C LEU A 114 12.31 -4.28 1.38
N HIS A 115 11.17 -4.83 1.81
CA HIS A 115 10.75 -6.22 1.58
C HIS A 115 11.86 -7.25 1.85
N THR A 116 12.53 -7.12 2.99
CA THR A 116 13.67 -7.98 3.38
C THR A 116 13.21 -9.24 4.10
N ASP A 117 14.00 -10.32 4.05
CA ASP A 117 13.64 -11.56 4.73
C ASP A 117 13.80 -11.46 6.27
N ARG A 118 14.70 -10.59 6.73
CA ARG A 118 14.96 -10.37 8.16
C ARG A 118 14.24 -9.13 8.67
N SER A 119 13.71 -9.22 9.89
CA SER A 119 13.06 -8.10 10.61
C SER A 119 14.03 -7.27 11.45
N THR A 120 15.34 -7.51 11.32
CA THR A 120 16.37 -6.85 12.10
C THR A 120 17.36 -6.16 11.17
N VAL A 121 17.75 -4.95 11.55
CA VAL A 121 18.85 -4.22 10.90
C VAL A 121 20.13 -4.59 11.63
N GLY A 122 21.10 -5.11 10.89
CA GLY A 122 22.41 -5.44 11.44
C GLY A 122 23.19 -4.16 11.79
N GLY A 123 24.02 -4.21 12.83
CA GLY A 123 24.92 -3.11 13.18
C GLY A 123 24.36 -2.04 14.13
N LEU A 124 23.10 -2.14 14.58
CA LEU A 124 22.51 -1.15 15.51
C LEU A 124 23.28 -1.00 16.83
N ASN A 125 23.79 -2.09 17.40
CA ASN A 125 24.63 -2.02 18.61
C ASN A 125 25.94 -1.27 18.36
N ALA A 126 26.57 -1.48 17.20
CA ALA A 126 27.78 -0.76 16.81
C ALA A 126 27.48 0.74 16.63
N LEU A 127 26.34 1.07 16.00
CA LEU A 127 25.89 2.44 15.78
C LEU A 127 25.74 3.19 17.09
N VAL A 128 25.06 2.59 18.07
CA VAL A 128 24.89 3.20 19.39
C VAL A 128 26.22 3.32 20.13
N ASN A 129 27.13 2.35 19.98
CA ASN A 129 28.45 2.44 20.60
C ASN A 129 29.27 3.60 20.02
N GLU A 130 29.21 3.82 18.71
CA GLU A 130 29.76 5.02 18.08
C GLU A 130 29.09 6.29 18.61
N MET A 131 27.77 6.30 18.75
CA MET A 131 27.05 7.45 19.31
C MET A 131 27.50 7.78 20.74
N LYS A 132 27.71 6.75 21.58
CA LYS A 132 28.25 6.89 22.95
C LYS A 132 29.66 7.48 22.95
N GLU A 133 30.51 7.02 22.03
CA GLU A 133 31.87 7.53 21.86
C GLU A 133 31.91 8.98 21.39
N ASN A 134 31.04 9.36 20.44
CA ASN A 134 30.92 10.74 20.00
C ASN A 134 30.48 11.66 21.15
N ILE A 135 29.47 11.25 21.93
CA ILE A 135 29.02 11.98 23.12
C ILE A 135 30.16 12.17 24.13
N SER A 136 30.95 11.13 24.40
CA SER A 136 32.06 11.23 25.36
C SER A 136 33.18 12.18 24.90
N LYS A 137 33.31 12.39 23.59
CA LYS A 137 34.24 13.34 22.96
C LYS A 137 33.65 14.72 22.73
N GLY A 138 32.39 14.98 23.10
CA GLY A 138 31.70 16.24 22.83
C GLY A 138 31.36 16.46 21.35
N ILE A 139 31.32 15.40 20.54
CA ILE A 139 30.95 15.43 19.13
C ILE A 139 29.45 15.15 19.03
N ALA A 140 28.70 16.03 18.37
CA ALA A 140 27.26 15.84 18.16
C ALA A 140 27.00 14.67 17.20
N ASN A 141 26.02 13.81 17.47
CA ASN A 141 25.63 12.75 16.54
C ASN A 141 24.74 13.32 15.42
N THR A 142 25.14 13.12 14.17
CA THR A 142 24.35 13.51 13.00
C THR A 142 24.38 12.38 11.96
N PRO A 143 23.35 12.25 11.10
CA PRO A 143 23.35 11.27 10.02
C PRO A 143 24.61 11.28 9.15
N ASP A 144 25.24 12.46 8.97
CA ASP A 144 26.45 12.63 8.16
C ASP A 144 27.75 12.26 8.88
N ASN A 145 27.79 12.30 10.22
CA ASN A 145 29.03 12.07 10.96
C ASN A 145 29.22 10.62 11.44
N LEU A 146 28.14 9.83 11.46
CA LEU A 146 28.19 8.43 11.84
C LEU A 146 28.75 7.60 10.69
N LYS A 147 29.77 6.80 11.01
CA LYS A 147 30.50 5.98 10.04
C LYS A 147 30.12 4.51 10.12
N THR A 148 29.40 4.09 11.17
CA THR A 148 28.94 2.72 11.32
C THR A 148 28.18 2.27 10.08
N LYS A 149 28.57 1.11 9.56
CA LYS A 149 27.85 0.39 8.52
C LYS A 149 26.75 -0.47 9.14
N LEU A 150 25.55 -0.26 8.66
CA LEU A 150 24.35 -1.04 8.95
C LEU A 150 24.12 -2.04 7.82
N PHE A 151 23.55 -3.18 8.15
CA PHE A 151 23.21 -4.20 7.16
C PHE A 151 21.70 -4.31 7.01
N ALA A 152 21.19 -4.02 5.82
CA ALA A 152 19.78 -4.09 5.46
C ALA A 152 19.64 -4.47 3.99
N GLY A 153 18.68 -5.34 3.66
CA GLY A 153 18.39 -5.71 2.27
C GLY A 153 19.56 -6.36 1.52
N GLY A 154 20.46 -7.03 2.23
CA GLY A 154 21.63 -7.67 1.61
C GLY A 154 22.83 -6.75 1.35
N ILE A 155 22.75 -5.47 1.71
CA ILE A 155 23.80 -4.48 1.48
C ILE A 155 24.24 -3.77 2.77
N GLU A 156 25.46 -3.22 2.75
CA GLU A 156 25.98 -2.35 3.80
C GLU A 156 25.71 -0.88 3.46
N VAL A 157 25.12 -0.15 4.42
CA VAL A 157 24.71 1.25 4.27
C VAL A 157 25.00 2.04 5.53
N THR A 158 25.30 3.32 5.41
CA THR A 158 25.29 4.25 6.54
C THR A 158 23.85 4.53 7.00
N TRP A 159 23.69 5.17 8.17
CA TRP A 159 22.37 5.62 8.63
C TRP A 159 21.69 6.50 7.58
N LYS A 160 22.41 7.48 7.01
CA LYS A 160 21.89 8.39 6.00
C LYS A 160 21.40 7.66 4.75
N GLU A 161 22.22 6.74 4.23
CA GLU A 161 21.86 5.93 3.06
C GLU A 161 20.63 5.06 3.32
N LEU A 162 20.56 4.40 4.48
CA LEU A 162 19.38 3.61 4.87
C LEU A 162 18.11 4.47 4.96
N MET A 163 18.22 5.69 5.50
CA MET A 163 17.08 6.61 5.59
C MET A 163 16.65 7.13 4.22
N ASN A 164 17.58 7.39 3.30
CA ASN A 164 17.24 7.76 1.92
C ASN A 164 16.46 6.64 1.23
N MET A 165 16.90 5.38 1.41
CA MET A 165 16.19 4.23 0.87
C MET A 165 14.80 4.10 1.49
N GLN A 166 14.71 4.19 2.82
CA GLN A 166 13.46 4.08 3.56
C GLN A 166 12.46 5.15 3.12
N LYS A 167 12.87 6.42 3.05
CA LYS A 167 12.00 7.52 2.60
C LYS A 167 11.49 7.31 1.19
N THR A 168 12.38 6.89 0.28
CA THR A 168 12.00 6.62 -1.11
C THR A 168 10.98 5.48 -1.18
N GLY A 169 11.22 4.38 -0.44
CA GLY A 169 10.29 3.26 -0.38
C GLY A 169 8.95 3.61 0.27
N GLU A 170 8.93 4.34 1.38
CA GLU A 170 7.70 4.82 2.04
C GLU A 170 6.90 5.76 1.12
N TYR A 171 7.60 6.63 0.38
CA TYR A 171 6.96 7.50 -0.59
C TYR A 171 6.29 6.71 -1.72
N ILE A 172 6.99 5.68 -2.24
CA ILE A 172 6.45 4.76 -3.23
C ILE A 172 5.23 3.99 -2.68
N ASP A 173 5.30 3.56 -1.42
CA ASP A 173 4.18 2.86 -0.75
C ASP A 173 2.93 3.74 -0.68
N ASN A 174 3.07 5.03 -0.35
CA ASN A 174 1.95 5.95 -0.23
C ASN A 174 1.12 6.04 -1.53
N PHE A 175 1.78 6.22 -2.67
CA PHE A 175 1.06 6.33 -3.94
C PHE A 175 0.72 4.97 -4.55
N LEU A 176 1.48 3.90 -4.31
CA LEU A 176 1.07 2.55 -4.69
C LEU A 176 -0.21 2.14 -3.96
N ASP A 177 -0.40 2.59 -2.71
CA ASP A 177 -1.62 2.38 -1.93
C ASP A 177 -2.77 3.30 -2.29
N ALA A 178 -2.47 4.42 -2.96
CA ALA A 178 -3.49 5.31 -3.48
C ALA A 178 -4.27 4.69 -4.66
N GLY A 179 -5.59 4.85 -4.61
CA GLY A 179 -6.50 4.46 -5.70
C GLY A 179 -7.13 3.07 -5.56
N GLY A 180 -6.89 2.36 -4.45
CA GLY A 180 -7.47 1.02 -4.23
C GLY A 180 -6.80 -0.06 -5.07
N SER A 181 -7.22 -1.31 -4.88
CA SER A 181 -6.73 -2.44 -5.65
C SER A 181 -7.65 -2.69 -6.85
N GLY A 182 -7.06 -2.93 -8.03
CA GLY A 182 -7.81 -3.26 -9.25
C GLY A 182 -8.49 -2.09 -9.94
N THR A 183 -8.08 -0.84 -9.71
CA THR A 183 -8.62 0.33 -10.45
C THR A 183 -7.70 0.70 -11.61
N TYR A 184 -8.17 1.51 -12.56
CA TYR A 184 -7.31 2.07 -13.62
C TYR A 184 -6.12 2.86 -13.06
N ASN A 185 -6.30 3.52 -11.92
CA ASN A 185 -5.22 4.24 -11.23
C ASN A 185 -4.16 3.29 -10.66
N THR A 186 -4.54 2.08 -10.24
CA THR A 186 -3.60 1.04 -9.79
C THR A 186 -2.55 0.76 -10.88
N TYR A 187 -2.99 0.58 -12.12
CA TYR A 187 -2.09 0.27 -13.25
C TYR A 187 -1.17 1.45 -13.62
N ALA A 188 -1.68 2.68 -13.53
CA ALA A 188 -0.87 3.88 -13.67
C ALA A 188 0.22 3.95 -12.58
N ASN A 189 -0.18 3.83 -11.31
CA ASN A 189 0.73 3.91 -10.16
C ASN A 189 1.81 2.82 -10.18
N ILE A 190 1.51 1.62 -10.70
CA ILE A 190 2.50 0.56 -10.90
C ILE A 190 3.61 1.03 -11.86
N GLY A 191 3.26 1.59 -13.02
CA GLY A 191 4.27 2.08 -13.96
C GLY A 191 5.05 3.27 -13.41
N ILE A 192 4.39 4.16 -12.64
CA ILE A 192 5.08 5.25 -11.94
C ILE A 192 6.06 4.69 -10.91
N ALA A 193 5.68 3.71 -10.09
CA ALA A 193 6.55 3.11 -9.08
C ALA A 193 7.81 2.51 -9.70
N ARG A 194 7.66 1.78 -10.82
CA ARG A 194 8.76 1.20 -11.59
C ARG A 194 9.74 2.24 -12.10
N ALA A 195 9.25 3.37 -12.61
CA ALA A 195 10.11 4.45 -13.04
C ALA A 195 10.73 5.18 -11.84
N TYR A 196 9.93 5.54 -10.84
CA TYR A 196 10.32 6.46 -9.78
C TYR A 196 11.54 6.00 -8.99
N VAL A 197 11.70 4.69 -8.75
CA VAL A 197 12.89 4.15 -8.05
C VAL A 197 14.22 4.45 -8.76
N HIS A 198 14.18 4.72 -10.07
CA HIS A 198 15.33 5.06 -10.90
C HIS A 198 15.51 6.57 -11.13
N LYS A 199 14.70 7.42 -10.49
CA LYS A 199 14.74 8.87 -10.67
C LYS A 199 16.04 9.48 -10.15
N SER A 200 16.69 10.29 -10.98
CA SER A 200 17.88 11.06 -10.56
C SER A 200 17.52 12.06 -9.46
N GLY A 201 18.49 12.32 -8.58
CA GLY A 201 18.31 13.24 -7.45
C GLY A 201 17.76 12.61 -6.17
N LEU A 202 17.44 11.31 -6.18
CA LEU A 202 17.08 10.57 -4.95
C LEU A 202 18.27 10.30 -4.02
N GLY A 203 19.50 10.55 -4.48
CA GLY A 203 20.71 10.34 -3.68
C GLY A 203 20.98 8.87 -3.34
N LEU A 204 20.56 7.97 -4.24
CA LEU A 204 20.74 6.53 -4.12
C LEU A 204 21.86 6.04 -5.04
N THR A 205 22.63 5.05 -4.59
CA THR A 205 23.61 4.33 -5.42
C THR A 205 22.93 3.25 -6.25
N GLU A 206 23.64 2.69 -7.24
CA GLU A 206 23.11 1.60 -8.08
C GLU A 206 22.67 0.38 -7.25
N ASP A 207 23.47 -0.04 -6.27
CA ASP A 207 23.13 -1.16 -5.38
C ASP A 207 21.88 -0.87 -4.54
N GLN A 208 21.73 0.38 -4.06
CA GLN A 208 20.55 0.80 -3.28
C GLN A 208 19.28 0.84 -4.15
N VAL A 209 19.40 1.34 -5.38
CA VAL A 209 18.32 1.33 -6.38
C VAL A 209 17.91 -0.10 -6.69
N LYS A 210 18.87 -1.03 -6.85
CA LYS A 210 18.59 -2.44 -7.09
C LYS A 210 17.79 -3.08 -5.95
N VAL A 211 18.22 -2.88 -4.70
CA VAL A 211 17.48 -3.41 -3.53
C VAL A 211 16.07 -2.85 -3.47
N LEU A 212 15.90 -1.55 -3.72
CA LEU A 212 14.58 -0.91 -3.72
C LEU A 212 13.71 -1.39 -4.88
N SER A 213 14.25 -1.53 -6.09
CA SER A 213 13.47 -1.96 -7.24
C SER A 213 12.96 -3.39 -7.07
N GLU A 214 13.79 -4.30 -6.54
CA GLU A 214 13.38 -5.66 -6.17
C GLU A 214 12.26 -5.64 -5.11
N ALA A 215 12.36 -4.75 -4.11
CA ALA A 215 11.33 -4.59 -3.10
C ALA A 215 10.01 -4.04 -3.69
N VAL A 216 10.10 -3.07 -4.60
CA VAL A 216 8.96 -2.47 -5.30
C VAL A 216 8.25 -3.50 -6.17
N GLU A 217 8.98 -4.32 -6.94
CA GLU A 217 8.38 -5.38 -7.76
C GLU A 217 7.62 -6.40 -6.90
N LYS A 218 8.17 -6.85 -5.76
CA LYS A 218 7.43 -7.76 -4.86
C LYS A 218 6.13 -7.14 -4.33
N LYS A 219 6.10 -5.82 -4.09
CA LYS A 219 4.88 -5.12 -3.69
C LYS A 219 3.88 -5.00 -4.84
N ILE A 220 4.37 -4.73 -6.05
CA ILE A 220 3.56 -4.71 -7.27
C ILE A 220 2.92 -6.09 -7.50
N ASP A 221 3.68 -7.18 -7.40
CA ASP A 221 3.19 -8.55 -7.55
C ASP A 221 2.03 -8.83 -6.59
N ARG A 222 2.21 -8.50 -5.31
CA ARG A 222 1.15 -8.63 -4.30
C ARG A 222 -0.07 -7.76 -4.62
N LYS A 223 0.14 -6.54 -5.13
CA LYS A 223 -0.95 -5.64 -5.54
C LYS A 223 -1.74 -6.22 -6.71
N LEU A 224 -1.05 -6.79 -7.69
CA LEU A 224 -1.65 -7.43 -8.85
C LEU A 224 -2.41 -8.70 -8.46
N GLU A 225 -1.87 -9.52 -7.56
CA GLU A 225 -2.56 -10.69 -7.00
C GLU A 225 -3.85 -10.29 -6.28
N ASN A 226 -3.80 -9.27 -5.41
CA ASN A 226 -4.99 -8.73 -4.76
C ASN A 226 -6.00 -8.17 -5.76
N SER A 227 -5.52 -7.49 -6.81
CA SER A 227 -6.38 -6.94 -7.88
C SER A 227 -7.09 -8.05 -8.64
N LYS A 228 -6.40 -9.17 -8.92
CA LYS A 228 -7.00 -10.35 -9.54
C LYS A 228 -8.09 -10.97 -8.66
N LEU A 229 -7.81 -11.14 -7.36
CA LEU A 229 -8.80 -11.64 -6.41
C LEU A 229 -10.07 -10.76 -6.38
N LEU A 230 -9.90 -9.44 -6.36
CA LEU A 230 -11.02 -8.50 -6.39
C LEU A 230 -11.80 -8.54 -7.70
N LEU A 231 -11.10 -8.72 -8.83
CA LEU A 231 -11.73 -8.90 -10.14
C LEU A 231 -12.59 -10.17 -10.17
N ASP A 232 -12.06 -11.29 -9.67
CA ASP A 232 -12.79 -12.56 -9.60
C ASP A 232 -14.04 -12.45 -8.71
N LEU A 233 -13.93 -11.76 -7.57
CA LEU A 233 -15.06 -11.48 -6.69
C LEU A 233 -16.10 -10.56 -7.35
N ALA A 234 -15.65 -9.49 -8.00
CA ALA A 234 -16.52 -8.53 -8.66
C ALA A 234 -17.21 -9.11 -9.91
N ALA A 235 -16.58 -10.07 -10.59
CA ALA A 235 -17.18 -10.79 -11.72
C ALA A 235 -18.35 -11.70 -11.31
N ALA A 236 -18.40 -12.11 -10.03
CA ALA A 236 -19.52 -12.86 -9.47
C ALA A 236 -20.71 -11.96 -9.07
N ASP A 237 -20.50 -10.64 -9.01
CA ASP A 237 -21.54 -9.66 -8.68
C ASP A 237 -22.31 -9.20 -9.93
N LYS A 238 -23.55 -8.75 -9.73
CA LYS A 238 -24.31 -8.11 -10.80
C LYS A 238 -23.77 -6.70 -11.02
N GLN A 239 -23.12 -6.51 -12.17
CA GLN A 239 -22.67 -5.20 -12.62
C GLN A 239 -23.82 -4.20 -12.62
N ASN A 240 -23.60 -3.02 -12.04
CA ASN A 240 -24.53 -1.92 -12.22
C ASN A 240 -24.52 -1.57 -13.72
N PRO A 241 -25.67 -1.53 -14.42
CA PRO A 241 -25.72 -1.19 -15.84
C PRO A 241 -25.04 0.14 -16.20
N MET A 242 -24.94 1.08 -15.24
CA MET A 242 -24.18 2.32 -15.40
C MET A 242 -22.68 2.10 -15.62
N TRP A 243 -22.13 1.01 -15.07
CA TRP A 243 -20.71 0.69 -15.10
C TRP A 243 -20.34 -0.33 -16.19
N GLU A 244 -21.32 -0.77 -16.98
CA GLU A 244 -21.15 -1.81 -18.00
C GLU A 244 -20.00 -1.49 -18.96
N GLY A 245 -19.11 -2.46 -19.18
CA GLY A 245 -17.95 -2.33 -20.06
C GLY A 245 -16.74 -1.57 -19.50
N TYR A 246 -16.84 -0.93 -18.33
CA TYR A 246 -15.73 -0.20 -17.69
C TYR A 246 -15.39 -0.72 -16.29
N TYR A 247 -16.41 -1.00 -15.46
CA TYR A 247 -16.23 -1.52 -14.10
C TYR A 247 -17.28 -2.57 -13.75
N ILE A 248 -16.89 -3.76 -13.29
CA ILE A 248 -17.84 -4.90 -13.14
C ILE A 248 -18.58 -4.96 -11.81
N GLY A 249 -18.17 -4.16 -10.82
CA GLY A 249 -18.77 -4.19 -9.49
C GLY A 249 -17.70 -4.17 -8.41
N GLY A 250 -18.19 -4.25 -7.19
CA GLY A 250 -17.45 -4.25 -5.94
C GLY A 250 -18.48 -4.17 -4.81
N THR A 251 -18.10 -4.60 -3.60
CA THR A 251 -18.88 -4.27 -2.40
C THR A 251 -19.11 -2.76 -2.37
N ARG A 252 -20.07 -2.24 -1.59
CA ARG A 252 -20.46 -0.80 -1.45
C ARG A 252 -19.33 0.27 -1.40
N THR A 253 -18.04 -0.06 -1.53
CA THR A 253 -16.87 0.78 -1.27
C THR A 253 -15.89 1.02 -2.43
N GLN A 254 -15.69 0.17 -3.47
CA GLN A 254 -14.73 0.49 -4.56
C GLN A 254 -15.04 -0.14 -5.94
N PRO A 255 -14.97 0.62 -7.05
CA PRO A 255 -15.19 0.10 -8.40
C PRO A 255 -13.94 -0.62 -8.96
N VAL A 256 -14.07 -1.85 -9.47
CA VAL A 256 -12.97 -2.64 -10.07
C VAL A 256 -12.95 -2.54 -11.60
N ALA A 257 -11.80 -2.18 -12.17
CA ALA A 257 -11.61 -1.98 -13.60
C ALA A 257 -11.76 -3.30 -14.38
N SER A 258 -12.62 -3.31 -15.39
CA SER A 258 -12.92 -4.53 -16.17
C SER A 258 -12.51 -4.45 -17.63
N ASN A 259 -12.29 -3.24 -18.17
CA ASN A 259 -11.92 -3.07 -19.58
C ASN A 259 -10.44 -3.42 -19.78
N THR A 260 -10.17 -4.64 -20.28
CA THR A 260 -8.82 -5.15 -20.50
C THR A 260 -8.03 -4.32 -21.52
N LYS A 261 -8.71 -3.74 -22.53
CA LYS A 261 -8.06 -2.85 -23.50
C LYS A 261 -7.57 -1.57 -22.81
N MET A 262 -8.39 -0.91 -22.01
CA MET A 262 -7.96 0.28 -21.26
C MET A 262 -6.85 -0.04 -20.27
N ILE A 263 -6.93 -1.16 -19.55
CA ILE A 263 -5.87 -1.62 -18.65
C ILE A 263 -4.54 -1.77 -19.41
N SER A 264 -4.58 -2.43 -20.58
CA SER A 264 -3.41 -2.62 -21.43
C SER A 264 -2.83 -1.29 -21.92
N GLU A 265 -3.67 -0.39 -22.42
CA GLU A 265 -3.22 0.91 -22.94
C GLU A 265 -2.65 1.81 -21.83
N ILE A 266 -3.23 1.80 -20.63
CA ILE A 266 -2.68 2.50 -19.46
C ILE A 266 -1.33 1.91 -19.06
N THR A 267 -1.25 0.59 -18.94
CA THR A 267 -0.01 -0.11 -18.57
C THR A 267 1.11 0.19 -19.57
N GLU A 268 0.79 0.19 -20.87
CA GLU A 268 1.73 0.53 -21.93
C GLU A 268 2.16 2.01 -21.89
N ALA A 269 1.25 2.93 -21.59
CA ALA A 269 1.59 4.35 -21.48
C ALA A 269 2.59 4.60 -20.34
N PHE A 270 2.34 4.04 -19.16
CA PHE A 270 3.20 4.27 -17.99
C PHE A 270 4.47 3.40 -17.99
N SER A 271 4.56 2.34 -18.79
CA SER A 271 5.81 1.56 -18.92
C SER A 271 6.90 2.29 -19.73
N LYS A 272 6.53 3.35 -20.45
CA LYS A 272 7.44 4.16 -21.29
C LYS A 272 8.04 5.36 -20.57
N ILE A 273 7.76 5.54 -19.28
CA ILE A 273 8.29 6.65 -18.50
C ILE A 273 9.80 6.50 -18.38
N ASP A 274 10.54 7.49 -18.89
CA ASP A 274 11.92 7.71 -18.52
C ASP A 274 11.93 8.46 -17.18
N PRO A 275 12.52 7.88 -16.13
CA PRO A 275 12.54 8.49 -14.80
C PRO A 275 13.29 9.84 -14.72
N ASN A 276 14.07 10.17 -15.74
CA ASN A 276 14.86 11.40 -15.84
C ASN A 276 14.32 12.40 -16.86
N ASP A 277 13.26 12.07 -17.58
CA ASP A 277 12.60 12.96 -18.52
C ASP A 277 11.13 13.17 -18.14
N LYS A 278 10.86 14.33 -17.51
CA LYS A 278 9.51 14.74 -17.12
C LYS A 278 8.54 14.74 -18.30
N SER A 279 8.99 14.98 -19.53
CA SER A 279 8.10 15.01 -20.70
C SER A 279 7.48 13.65 -20.99
N THR A 280 8.20 12.55 -20.72
CA THR A 280 7.67 11.19 -20.87
C THR A 280 6.61 10.87 -19.81
N TYR A 281 6.80 11.36 -18.59
CA TYR A 281 5.80 11.27 -17.52
C TYR A 281 4.53 12.05 -17.88
N ASP A 282 4.69 13.30 -18.32
CA ASP A 282 3.58 14.16 -18.72
C ASP A 282 2.79 13.54 -19.88
N ALA A 283 3.49 12.96 -20.87
CA ALA A 283 2.87 12.24 -21.97
C ALA A 283 2.07 10.99 -21.50
N ALA A 284 2.58 10.24 -20.52
CA ALA A 284 1.86 9.10 -19.96
C ALA A 284 0.57 9.54 -19.24
N VAL A 285 0.64 10.65 -18.48
CA VAL A 285 -0.53 11.24 -17.79
C VAL A 285 -1.55 11.77 -18.79
N GLU A 286 -1.11 12.44 -19.86
CA GLU A 286 -2.01 12.91 -20.93
C GLU A 286 -2.67 11.74 -21.63
N ARG A 287 -1.93 10.67 -21.92
CA ARG A 287 -2.50 9.45 -22.51
C ARG A 287 -3.51 8.78 -21.59
N PHE A 288 -3.26 8.75 -20.28
CA PHE A 288 -4.23 8.26 -19.30
C PHE A 288 -5.55 9.03 -19.36
N GLN A 289 -5.48 10.37 -19.40
CA GLN A 289 -6.66 11.22 -19.52
C GLN A 289 -7.43 10.95 -20.80
N GLU A 290 -6.75 10.81 -21.94
CA GLU A 290 -7.38 10.44 -23.22
C GLU A 290 -8.11 9.10 -23.13
N ILE A 291 -7.50 8.09 -22.50
CA ILE A 291 -8.10 6.76 -22.32
C ILE A 291 -9.34 6.84 -21.42
N MET A 292 -9.27 7.64 -20.35
CA MET A 292 -10.35 7.75 -19.36
C MET A 292 -11.51 8.66 -19.81
N ARG A 293 -11.26 9.64 -20.70
CA ARG A 293 -12.23 10.65 -21.11
C ARG A 293 -13.58 10.08 -21.59
N PRO A 294 -13.65 9.06 -22.47
CA PRO A 294 -14.94 8.51 -22.92
C PRO A 294 -15.79 7.98 -21.75
N TRP A 295 -15.15 7.40 -20.74
CA TRP A 295 -15.83 6.95 -19.53
C TRP A 295 -16.29 8.14 -18.67
N GLU A 296 -15.45 9.16 -18.50
CA GLU A 296 -15.82 10.35 -17.72
C GLU A 296 -16.98 11.11 -18.34
N GLU A 297 -17.02 11.22 -19.67
CA GLU A 297 -18.14 11.80 -20.43
C GLU A 297 -19.42 10.98 -20.26
N THR A 298 -19.32 9.65 -20.33
CA THR A 298 -20.46 8.74 -20.12
C THR A 298 -21.02 8.89 -18.70
N PHE A 299 -20.14 8.93 -17.69
CA PHE A 299 -20.52 9.12 -16.31
C PHE A 299 -21.16 10.50 -16.08
N ALA A 300 -20.53 11.57 -16.57
CA ALA A 300 -21.06 12.93 -16.46
C ALA A 300 -22.44 13.03 -17.11
N GLY A 301 -22.63 12.44 -18.30
CA GLY A 301 -23.90 12.40 -19.01
C GLY A 301 -24.98 11.62 -18.26
N TYR A 302 -24.62 10.54 -17.56
CA TYR A 302 -25.54 9.82 -16.69
C TYR A 302 -25.98 10.68 -15.49
N VAL A 303 -25.03 11.31 -14.78
CA VAL A 303 -25.35 12.17 -13.64
C VAL A 303 -26.15 13.39 -14.06
N ALA A 304 -25.87 13.99 -15.22
CA ALA A 304 -26.62 15.12 -15.79
C ALA A 304 -28.13 14.86 -15.91
N ARG A 305 -28.50 13.61 -16.23
CA ARG A 305 -29.91 13.19 -16.36
C ARG A 305 -30.62 13.10 -15.01
N GLN A 306 -29.87 12.96 -13.92
CA GLN A 306 -30.40 12.87 -12.56
C GLN A 306 -30.35 14.23 -11.83
N GLU A 307 -29.28 15.00 -12.04
CA GLU A 307 -29.07 16.33 -11.48
C GLU A 307 -28.60 17.33 -12.56
N PRO A 308 -29.55 18.03 -13.23
CA PRO A 308 -29.27 19.01 -14.27
C PRO A 308 -28.55 20.23 -13.68
N GLY A 309 -27.21 20.24 -13.78
CA GLY A 309 -26.34 21.29 -13.22
C GLY A 309 -24.97 20.77 -12.79
N TYR A 310 -24.85 19.46 -12.56
CA TYR A 310 -23.62 18.81 -12.10
C TYR A 310 -22.59 18.56 -13.22
N ALA A 311 -23.05 18.39 -14.47
CA ALA A 311 -22.23 17.77 -15.51
C ALA A 311 -21.36 18.71 -16.34
N SER A 312 -21.65 20.02 -16.40
CA SER A 312 -21.00 20.92 -17.37
C SER A 312 -19.51 21.16 -17.11
N SER A 313 -19.02 20.96 -15.88
CA SER A 313 -17.60 21.11 -15.53
C SER A 313 -16.94 19.81 -15.03
N TYR A 314 -17.71 18.74 -14.81
CA TYR A 314 -17.22 17.52 -14.15
C TYR A 314 -16.00 16.89 -14.83
N VAL A 315 -16.06 16.68 -16.15
CA VAL A 315 -14.96 16.02 -16.89
C VAL A 315 -13.68 16.87 -16.82
N TYR A 316 -13.81 18.17 -17.07
CA TYR A 316 -12.67 19.09 -17.01
C TYR A 316 -12.07 19.19 -15.59
N GLU A 317 -12.91 19.29 -14.56
CA GLU A 317 -12.46 19.33 -13.16
C GLU A 317 -11.77 18.02 -12.76
N LYS A 318 -12.28 16.88 -13.21
CA LYS A 318 -11.72 15.57 -12.93
C LYS A 318 -10.38 15.36 -13.64
N GLU A 319 -10.27 15.70 -14.92
CA GLU A 319 -9.00 15.71 -15.65
C GLU A 319 -7.98 16.61 -14.93
N ARG A 320 -8.37 17.84 -14.56
CA ARG A 320 -7.50 18.78 -13.84
C ARG A 320 -7.02 18.24 -12.50
N ASN A 321 -7.93 17.68 -11.68
CA ASN A 321 -7.60 17.12 -10.37
C ASN A 321 -6.72 15.87 -10.48
N SER A 322 -7.00 15.00 -11.45
CA SER A 322 -6.18 13.84 -11.76
C SER A 322 -4.75 14.23 -12.16
N LYS A 323 -4.59 15.21 -13.07
CA LYS A 323 -3.28 15.75 -13.45
C LYS A 323 -2.55 16.31 -12.24
N ALA A 324 -3.23 17.08 -11.37
CA ALA A 324 -2.63 17.60 -10.15
C ALA A 324 -2.14 16.48 -9.22
N GLY A 325 -2.91 15.41 -9.05
CA GLY A 325 -2.52 14.23 -8.27
C GLY A 325 -1.27 13.55 -8.82
N PHE A 326 -1.22 13.29 -10.13
CA PHE A 326 -0.04 12.72 -10.78
C PHE A 326 1.18 13.65 -10.67
N GLN A 327 1.02 14.94 -10.91
CA GLN A 327 2.12 15.90 -10.73
C GLN A 327 2.63 15.91 -9.29
N ALA A 328 1.76 15.77 -8.29
CA ALA A 328 2.18 15.66 -6.89
C ALA A 328 3.03 14.40 -6.64
N ILE A 329 2.66 13.26 -7.24
CA ILE A 329 3.45 12.02 -7.20
C ILE A 329 4.83 12.26 -7.80
N TRP A 330 4.90 12.83 -9.01
CA TRP A 330 6.18 13.06 -9.66
C TRP A 330 7.08 14.02 -8.88
N ASN A 331 6.51 15.07 -8.29
CA ASN A 331 7.28 16.12 -7.63
C ASN A 331 7.74 15.77 -6.20
N GLY A 332 7.37 14.60 -5.66
CA GLY A 332 7.74 14.22 -4.30
C GLY A 332 6.85 14.84 -3.23
N THR A 333 5.63 15.26 -3.58
CA THR A 333 4.72 16.04 -2.72
C THR A 333 3.38 15.35 -2.45
N TYR A 334 3.28 14.07 -2.79
CA TYR A 334 2.06 13.27 -2.65
C TYR A 334 1.73 12.87 -1.22
#